data_AF-A0AAE5W9E2-F1
#
_entry.id   AF-A0AAE5W9E2-F1
#
_cell.length_a   1.000
_cell.length_b   1.000
_cell.length_c   1.000
_cell.angle_alpha   90.00
_cell.angle_beta   90.00
_cell.angle_gamma   90.00
#
_symmetry.space_group_name_H-M   'P 1'
#
loop_
_entity.id
_entity.type
_entity.pdbx_description
1 polymer ?
#
loop_
_entity_poly.entity_id
_entity_poly.type
_entity_poly.pdbx_seq_one_letter_code
_entity_poly.pdbx_strand_id
1 'polypeptide(L)'
;MIFVFLIIALQCGMSVLLYRLNWPIPWCIALFFSPFGIGLFLLQLFYYERHYPNWHVPFHIKLKLKYMYILTFFEFVFLYLLLFVVK
;
A
#
# COMPACT_ATOMS: atom_id res chain seq x y z
N MET A 1 -21.68 2.61 -1.52
CA MET A 1 -20.86 3.29 -2.56
C MET A 1 -19.72 4.13 -1.97
N ILE A 2 -19.94 4.94 -0.94
CA ILE A 2 -18.89 5.80 -0.33
C ILE A 2 -17.65 4.99 0.12
N PHE A 3 -17.84 3.85 0.78
CA PHE A 3 -16.72 3.00 1.22
C PHE A 3 -15.87 2.46 0.06
N VAL A 4 -16.49 2.08 -1.06
CA VAL A 4 -15.78 1.62 -2.26
C VAL A 4 -14.92 2.75 -2.82
N PHE A 5 -15.45 3.97 -2.88
CA PHE A 5 -14.69 5.14 -3.31
C PHE A 5 -13.50 5.43 -2.37
N LEU A 6 -13.69 5.35 -1.06
CA LEU A 6 -12.61 5.53 -0.08
C LEU A 6 -11.51 4.49 -0.23
N ILE A 7 -11.88 3.21 -0.41
CA ILE A 7 -10.93 2.13 -0.65
C ILE A 7 -10.11 2.39 -1.93
N ILE A 8 -10.76 2.77 -3.03
CA ILE A 8 -10.05 3.12 -4.28
C ILE A 8 -9.11 4.32 -4.08
N ALA A 9 -9.53 5.33 -3.32
CA ALA A 9 -8.71 6.50 -3.03
C ALA A 9 -7.46 6.14 -2.19
N LEU A 10 -7.60 5.25 -1.22
CA LEU A 10 -6.46 4.73 -0.43
C LEU A 10 -5.50 3.92 -1.31
N GLN A 11 -6.03 3.07 -2.20
CA GLN A 11 -5.23 2.25 -3.10
C GLN A 11 -4.43 3.12 -4.07
N CYS A 12 -5.06 4.18 -4.59
CA CYS A 12 -4.40 5.21 -5.37
C CYS A 12 -3.29 5.91 -4.56
N GLY A 13 -3.58 6.28 -3.31
CA GLY A 13 -2.62 6.87 -2.39
C GLY A 13 -1.37 6.00 -2.21
N MET A 14 -1.53 4.69 -2.04
CA MET A 14 -0.41 3.75 -1.97
C MET A 14 0.44 3.77 -3.25
N SER A 15 -0.20 3.68 -4.43
CA SER A 15 0.53 3.73 -5.71
C SER A 15 1.26 5.04 -5.95
N VAL A 16 0.69 6.17 -5.51
CA VAL A 16 1.36 7.49 -5.57
C VAL A 16 2.56 7.54 -4.63
N LEU A 17 2.45 6.99 -3.42
CA LEU A 17 3.58 6.91 -2.49
C LEU A 17 4.70 6.04 -3.06
N LEU A 18 4.37 4.93 -3.72
CA LEU A 18 5.33 4.07 -4.38
C LEU A 18 6.03 4.79 -5.54
N TYR A 19 5.28 5.52 -6.37
CA TYR A 19 5.86 6.35 -7.43
C TYR A 19 6.80 7.42 -6.87
N ARG A 20 6.44 8.06 -5.74
CA ARG A 20 7.29 9.02 -5.02
C ARG A 20 8.54 8.39 -4.38
N LEU A 21 8.65 7.06 -4.35
CA LEU A 21 9.85 6.33 -3.98
C LEU A 21 10.76 6.04 -5.19
N ASN A 22 10.48 6.64 -6.35
CA ASN A 22 11.17 6.43 -7.62
C ASN A 22 11.04 5.00 -8.15
N TRP A 23 9.94 4.30 -7.82
CA TRP A 23 9.65 3.01 -8.43
C TRP A 23 9.18 3.16 -9.87
N PRO A 24 9.46 2.17 -10.74
CA PRO A 24 8.96 2.19 -12.11
C PRO A 24 7.43 2.21 -12.16
N ILE A 25 6.88 2.94 -13.12
CA ILE A 25 5.43 3.07 -13.33
C ILE A 25 4.71 1.70 -13.40
N PRO A 26 5.23 0.67 -14.09
CA PRO A 26 4.57 -0.64 -14.14
C PRO A 26 4.31 -1.24 -12.76
N TRP A 27 5.25 -1.09 -11.82
CA TRP A 27 5.08 -1.59 -10.45
C TRP A 27 4.07 -0.77 -9.64
N CYS A 28 3.97 0.53 -9.91
CA CYS A 28 2.96 1.39 -9.28
C CYS A 28 1.54 1.03 -9.75
N ILE A 29 1.39 0.72 -11.04
CA ILE A 29 0.15 0.22 -11.63
C ILE A 29 -0.18 -1.17 -11.07
N ALA A 30 0.81 -2.07 -11.02
CA ALA A 30 0.63 -3.40 -10.45
C ALA A 30 0.19 -3.34 -8.98
N LEU A 31 0.78 -2.43 -8.18
CA LEU A 31 0.33 -2.18 -6.82
C LEU A 31 -1.11 -1.69 -6.79
N PHE A 32 -1.51 -0.78 -7.68
CA PHE A 32 -2.88 -0.25 -7.72
C PHE A 32 -3.92 -1.36 -7.93
N PHE A 33 -3.65 -2.26 -8.87
CA PHE A 33 -4.55 -3.38 -9.19
C PHE A 33 -4.38 -4.58 -8.25
N SER A 34 -3.36 -4.58 -7.40
CA SER A 34 -3.15 -5.67 -6.46
C SER A 34 -4.22 -5.66 -5.36
N PRO A 35 -4.69 -6.84 -4.93
CA PRO A 35 -5.68 -6.94 -3.86
C PRO A 35 -5.14 -6.36 -2.55
N PHE A 36 -5.99 -5.57 -1.88
CA PHE A 36 -5.82 -4.88 -0.58
C PHE A 36 -4.55 -5.25 0.21
N GLY A 37 -3.45 -4.53 -0.03
CA GLY A 37 -2.20 -4.67 0.71
C GLY A 37 -1.26 -5.81 0.30
N ILE A 38 -1.70 -6.78 -0.51
CA ILE A 38 -0.84 -7.89 -0.96
C ILE A 38 0.34 -7.38 -1.78
N GLY A 39 0.12 -6.39 -2.67
CA GLY A 39 1.22 -5.80 -3.43
C GLY A 39 2.28 -5.15 -2.55
N LEU A 40 1.88 -4.49 -1.46
CA LEU A 40 2.82 -3.90 -0.50
C LEU A 40 3.59 -4.98 0.25
N PHE A 41 2.93 -6.06 0.65
CA PHE A 41 3.57 -7.21 1.30
C PHE A 41 4.62 -7.87 0.40
N LEU A 42 4.28 -8.11 -0.88
CA LEU A 42 5.22 -8.64 -1.87
C LEU A 42 6.40 -7.69 -2.06
N LEU A 43 6.15 -6.38 -2.14
CA LEU A 43 7.21 -5.38 -2.26
C LEU A 43 8.19 -5.45 -1.08
N GLN A 44 7.69 -5.63 0.14
CA GLN A 44 8.53 -5.74 1.33
C GLN A 44 9.39 -7.01 1.28
N LEU A 45 8.77 -8.17 1.05
CA LEU A 45 9.44 -9.47 1.07
C LEU A 45 10.45 -9.64 -0.09
N PHE A 46 10.07 -9.23 -1.30
CA PHE A 46 10.86 -9.48 -2.50
C PHE A 46 11.87 -8.38 -2.80
N TYR A 47 11.64 -7.14 -2.35
CA TYR A 47 12.56 -6.03 -2.60
C TYR A 47 13.24 -5.55 -1.33
N TYR A 48 12.50 -4.99 -0.37
CA TYR A 48 13.13 -4.25 0.72
C TYR A 48 13.93 -5.15 1.67
N GLU A 49 13.40 -6.32 2.05
CA GLU A 49 14.14 -7.24 2.93
C GLU A 49 15.41 -7.80 2.26
N ARG A 50 15.40 -7.99 0.94
CA ARG A 50 16.55 -8.49 0.19
C ARG A 50 17.62 -7.43 -0.04
N HIS A 51 17.22 -6.20 -0.34
CA HIS A 51 18.15 -5.12 -0.66
C HIS A 51 18.63 -4.37 0.59
N TYR A 52 17.88 -4.41 1.69
CA TYR A 52 18.20 -3.73 2.95
C TYR A 52 18.21 -4.72 4.13
N PRO A 53 19.27 -5.55 4.23
CA PRO A 53 19.41 -6.46 5.37
C PRO A 53 19.40 -5.68 6.69
N ASN A 54 18.74 -6.25 7.70
CA ASN A 54 18.49 -5.61 9.01
C ASN A 54 17.70 -4.28 8.94
N TRP A 55 16.98 -4.02 7.85
CA TRP A 55 16.10 -2.86 7.71
C TRP A 55 16.80 -1.49 7.82
N HIS A 56 18.06 -1.43 7.35
CA HIS A 56 18.84 -0.20 7.20
C HIS A 56 18.38 0.64 6.00
N VAL A 57 17.06 0.80 5.87
CA VAL A 57 16.40 1.60 4.84
C VAL A 57 16.51 3.08 5.21
N PRO A 58 16.86 3.98 4.27
CA PRO A 58 16.87 5.41 4.48
C PRO A 58 15.57 5.92 5.12
N PHE A 59 15.66 6.87 6.05
CA PHE A 59 14.52 7.31 6.86
C PHE A 59 13.32 7.76 6.01
N HIS A 60 13.57 8.50 4.93
CA HIS A 60 12.51 8.97 4.02
C HIS A 60 11.74 7.83 3.34
N ILE A 61 12.41 6.71 3.03
CA ILE A 61 11.78 5.52 2.47
C ILE A 61 10.98 4.80 3.55
N LYS A 62 11.60 4.61 4.72
CA LYS A 62 10.96 3.96 5.89
C LYS A 62 9.67 4.67 6.29
N LEU A 63 9.65 6.00 6.27
CA LEU A 63 8.47 6.80 6.59
C LEU A 63 7.34 6.61 5.57
N LYS A 64 7.67 6.62 4.26
CA LYS A 64 6.68 6.39 3.19
C LYS A 64 6.11 4.97 3.25
N LEU A 65 6.94 3.96 3.48
CA LEU A 65 6.49 2.58 3.68
C LEU A 65 5.54 2.48 4.88
N LYS A 66 5.88 3.13 6.00
CA LYS A 66 4.98 3.19 7.17
C LYS A 66 3.63 3.82 6.84
N TYR A 67 3.61 4.90 6.05
CA TYR A 67 2.35 5.49 5.61
C TYR A 67 1.56 4.54 4.71
N MET A 68 2.21 3.82 3.79
CA MET A 68 1.53 2.80 2.99
C MET A 68 0.87 1.74 3.87
N TYR A 69 1.54 1.26 4.92
CA TYR A 69 0.94 0.32 5.89
C TYR A 69 -0.29 0.90 6.61
N ILE A 70 -0.24 2.17 7.00
CA ILE A 70 -1.38 2.84 7.64
C ILE A 70 -2.56 2.95 6.65
N LEU A 71 -2.31 3.27 5.38
CA LEU A 71 -3.35 3.30 4.35
C LEU A 71 -3.98 1.91 4.15
N THR A 72 -3.16 0.87 4.02
CA THR A 72 -3.62 -0.52 3.91
C THR A 72 -4.48 -0.92 5.12
N PHE A 73 -4.11 -0.52 6.33
CA PHE A 73 -4.92 -0.77 7.51
C PHE A 73 -6.31 -0.15 7.39
N PHE A 74 -6.40 1.12 6.98
CA PHE A 74 -7.69 1.77 6.76
C PHE A 74 -8.50 1.14 5.64
N GLU A 75 -7.86 0.63 4.58
CA GLU A 75 -8.55 -0.15 3.54
C GLU A 75 -9.23 -1.39 4.12
N PHE A 76 -8.53 -2.15 4.97
CA PHE A 76 -9.11 -3.31 5.63
C PHE A 76 -10.27 -2.94 6.56
N VAL A 77 -10.15 -1.85 7.31
CA VAL A 77 -11.25 -1.34 8.15
C VAL A 77 -12.46 -0.99 7.28
N PHE A 78 -12.28 -0.24 6.20
CA PHE A 78 -13.38 0.14 5.31
C PHE A 78 -13.99 -1.05 4.58
N LEU A 79 -13.17 -2.03 4.17
CA LEU A 79 -13.64 -3.27 3.58
C LEU A 79 -14.49 -4.06 4.57
N TYR A 80 -14.05 -4.17 5.83
CA TYR A 80 -14.80 -4.82 6.89
C TYR A 80 -16.14 -4.12 7.13
N LEU A 81 -16.15 -2.79 7.26
CA LEU A 81 -17.38 -2.03 7.43
C LEU A 81 -18.33 -2.21 6.26
N LEU A 82 -17.81 -2.21 5.02
CA LEU A 82 -18.60 -2.42 3.81
C LEU A 82 -19.24 -3.82 3.77
N LEU A 83 -18.51 -4.87 4.16
CA LEU A 83 -18.99 -6.26 4.04
C LEU A 83 -19.91 -6.68 5.20
N PHE A 84 -19.66 -6.19 6.41
CA PHE A 84 -20.27 -6.75 7.62
C PHE A 84 -21.15 -5.76 8.41
N VAL A 85 -20.99 -4.45 8.19
CA VAL A 85 -21.73 -3.43 8.95
C VAL A 85 -22.77 -2.74 8.09
N VAL A 86 -22.39 -2.33 6.89
CA VAL A 86 -23.28 -1.65 5.94
C VAL A 86 -24.04 -2.71 5.16
N LYS A 87 -25.28 -2.97 5.55
CA LYS A 87 -26.27 -3.68 4.73
C LYS A 87 -26.86 -2.76 3.67
#